data_AF-I0R9T4-F1
#
_entry.id   AF-I0R9T4-F1
#
_cell.length_a   1.000
_cell.length_b   1.000
_cell.length_c   1.000
_cell.angle_alpha   90.00
_cell.angle_beta   90.00
_cell.angle_gamma   90.00
#
_symmetry.space_group_name_H-M   'P 1'
#
loop_
_entity.id
_entity.type
_entity.pdbx_description
1 polymer ?
#
loop_
_entity_poly.entity_id
_entity_poly.type
_entity_poly.pdbx_seq_one_letter_code
_entity_poly.pdbx_strand_id
1 'polypeptide(L)'
;MSNINEYKDIVAFHPGYYIADIIEDMEISQAEFATRMGTSTKTLSQLINGKSNISNDLAKKLSVMLGTSIEVWLNLQNTYDQKLIEIQKAKDIDSQAELAKEIDYKYFVDVVGLETAKSINDKVNNLCKFFMVSNLRIMLQQDFLVNFRTSVSCNNEKNIINSRAWIQTAMNISKNIDTKPYNAAMLKEYLPELRSMTVKKPEKFLPRMREIFADCGIAFVLLPHLKNSGVNGAVKWVTEDRVVLAMNNRVLDADKFWFSLFHEIKHVLQQKIKTVFISSTVEEMKDFNNNLEIEADRFAMDYLIPPKDYEKLNPTRYTSDNDIKEFAKEIGIHPGIVAGRLQHEGIIAQNRCSKLKEKYVIKIQHIA
;
A
#
# COMPACT_ATOMS: atom_id res chain seq x y z
N MET A 1 6.22 -35.55 -17.03
CA MET A 1 5.63 -35.36 -15.70
C MET A 1 5.72 -36.70 -15.01
N SER A 2 6.52 -36.75 -13.95
CA SER A 2 6.60 -37.89 -13.06
C SER A 2 5.31 -37.94 -12.23
N ASN A 3 4.91 -39.13 -11.80
CA ASN A 3 3.84 -39.32 -10.80
C ASN A 3 4.29 -38.86 -9.38
N ILE A 4 5.49 -38.28 -9.30
CA ILE A 4 6.03 -37.58 -8.15
C ILE A 4 6.30 -36.13 -8.57
N ASN A 5 5.78 -35.17 -7.81
CA ASN A 5 6.14 -33.76 -7.96
C ASN A 5 6.87 -33.30 -6.71
N GLU A 6 8.02 -32.67 -6.87
CA GLU A 6 8.83 -32.19 -5.76
C GLU A 6 9.19 -30.71 -5.94
N TYR A 7 9.28 -30.01 -4.81
CA TYR A 7 9.82 -28.66 -4.76
C TYR A 7 10.34 -28.38 -3.35
N LYS A 8 11.66 -28.15 -3.24
CA LYS A 8 12.35 -28.05 -1.94
C LYS A 8 12.04 -29.31 -1.10
N ASP A 9 11.55 -29.13 0.12
CA ASP A 9 11.24 -30.22 1.06
C ASP A 9 9.81 -30.79 0.88
N ILE A 10 9.06 -30.32 -0.13
CA ILE A 10 7.68 -30.76 -0.36
C ILE A 10 7.66 -31.78 -1.50
N VAL A 11 7.17 -32.99 -1.21
CA VAL A 11 7.00 -34.07 -2.19
C VAL A 11 5.52 -34.46 -2.26
N ALA A 12 5.00 -34.58 -3.47
CA ALA A 12 3.63 -34.96 -3.78
C ALA A 12 3.63 -36.27 -4.58
N PHE A 13 3.11 -37.34 -3.99
CA PHE A 13 2.95 -38.64 -4.64
C PHE A 13 1.54 -38.75 -5.23
N HIS A 14 1.44 -38.82 -6.55
CA HIS A 14 0.16 -39.05 -7.22
C HIS A 14 -0.36 -40.44 -6.83
N PRO A 15 -1.69 -40.67 -6.69
CA PRO A 15 -2.21 -41.99 -6.35
C PRO A 15 -1.76 -43.11 -7.29
N GLY A 16 -1.51 -42.76 -8.55
CA GLY A 16 -0.93 -43.65 -9.56
C GLY A 16 0.46 -44.19 -9.24
N TYR A 17 1.22 -43.53 -8.35
CA TYR A 17 2.48 -44.05 -7.80
C TYR A 17 2.23 -45.33 -7.00
N TYR A 18 1.32 -45.29 -6.02
CA TYR A 18 0.96 -46.46 -5.22
C TYR A 18 0.32 -47.58 -6.06
N ILE A 19 -0.43 -47.23 -7.10
CA ILE A 19 -0.99 -48.22 -8.02
C ILE A 19 0.11 -48.90 -8.83
N ALA A 20 1.18 -48.20 -9.18
CA ALA A 20 2.34 -48.81 -9.85
C ALA A 20 3.01 -49.83 -8.94
N ASP A 21 3.27 -49.47 -7.68
CA ASP A 21 3.84 -50.37 -6.67
C ASP A 21 2.96 -51.61 -6.47
N ILE A 22 1.64 -51.46 -6.37
CA ILE A 22 0.71 -52.60 -6.25
C ILE A 22 0.78 -53.52 -7.47
N ILE A 23 0.90 -52.97 -8.69
CA ILE A 23 1.01 -53.78 -9.91
C ILE A 23 2.31 -54.59 -9.91
N GLU A 24 3.40 -53.98 -9.45
CA GLU A 24 4.71 -54.63 -9.29
C GLU A 24 4.65 -55.75 -8.24
N ASP A 25 4.06 -55.49 -7.06
CA ASP A 25 3.87 -56.47 -5.98
C ASP A 25 2.98 -57.65 -6.40
N MET A 26 1.99 -57.39 -7.28
CA MET A 26 1.13 -58.43 -7.84
C MET A 26 1.83 -59.24 -8.94
N GLU A 27 3.01 -58.84 -9.40
CA GLU A 27 3.77 -59.43 -10.50
C GLU A 27 2.97 -59.58 -11.81
N ILE A 28 2.07 -58.62 -12.09
CA ILE A 28 1.23 -58.62 -13.30
C ILE A 28 1.49 -57.42 -14.20
N SER A 29 1.07 -57.52 -15.45
CA SER A 29 1.15 -56.40 -16.39
C SER A 29 0.09 -55.32 -16.11
N GLN A 30 0.35 -54.08 -16.50
CA GLN A 30 -0.65 -53.00 -16.45
C GLN A 30 -1.92 -53.35 -17.25
N ALA A 31 -1.78 -54.04 -18.39
CA ALA A 31 -2.92 -54.45 -19.21
C ALA A 31 -3.81 -55.46 -18.47
N GLU A 32 -3.19 -56.39 -17.75
CA GLU A 32 -3.91 -57.35 -16.94
C GLU A 32 -4.59 -56.68 -15.74
N PHE A 33 -3.91 -55.79 -15.02
CA PHE A 33 -4.51 -55.04 -13.90
C PHE A 33 -5.69 -54.18 -14.37
N ALA A 34 -5.58 -53.51 -15.54
CA ALA A 34 -6.67 -52.75 -16.13
C ALA A 34 -7.89 -53.64 -16.45
N THR A 35 -7.63 -54.84 -16.99
CA THR A 35 -8.67 -55.84 -17.29
C THR A 35 -9.38 -56.30 -16.01
N ARG A 36 -8.62 -56.64 -14.95
CA ARG A 36 -9.17 -57.04 -13.64
C ARG A 36 -10.00 -55.93 -12.99
N MET A 37 -9.59 -54.68 -13.14
CA MET A 37 -10.32 -53.52 -12.63
C MET A 37 -11.58 -53.19 -13.46
N GLY A 38 -11.69 -53.68 -14.69
CA GLY A 38 -12.76 -53.29 -15.61
C GLY A 38 -12.59 -51.84 -16.11
N THR A 39 -11.36 -51.46 -16.49
CA THR A 39 -11.04 -50.17 -17.10
C THR A 39 -10.14 -50.36 -18.33
N SER A 40 -9.94 -49.31 -19.12
CA SER A 40 -9.03 -49.39 -20.28
C SER A 40 -7.57 -49.28 -19.83
N THR A 41 -6.67 -49.99 -20.51
CA THR A 41 -5.21 -49.87 -20.28
C THR A 41 -4.73 -48.44 -20.47
N LYS A 42 -5.36 -47.67 -21.37
CA LYS A 42 -5.08 -46.24 -21.57
C LYS A 42 -5.42 -45.42 -20.33
N THR A 43 -6.60 -45.64 -19.74
CA THR A 43 -7.05 -44.95 -18.51
C THR A 43 -6.10 -45.27 -17.35
N LEU A 44 -5.77 -46.54 -17.15
CA LEU A 44 -4.84 -46.94 -16.10
C LEU A 44 -3.44 -46.34 -16.32
N SER A 45 -2.94 -46.35 -17.57
CA SER A 45 -1.65 -45.76 -17.91
C SER A 45 -1.62 -44.26 -17.64
N GLN A 46 -2.69 -43.52 -17.95
CA GLN A 46 -2.78 -42.09 -17.61
C GLN A 46 -2.76 -41.86 -16.10
N LEU A 47 -3.45 -42.70 -15.33
CA LEU A 47 -3.48 -42.64 -13.87
C LEU A 47 -2.09 -42.90 -13.26
N ILE A 48 -1.43 -44.00 -13.65
CA ILE A 48 -0.11 -44.38 -13.16
C ILE A 48 0.93 -43.30 -13.44
N ASN A 49 0.88 -42.69 -14.64
CA ASN A 49 1.80 -41.64 -15.05
C ASN A 49 1.45 -40.23 -14.51
N GLY A 50 0.47 -40.11 -13.60
CA GLY A 50 0.07 -38.83 -13.01
C GLY A 50 -0.58 -37.85 -13.99
N LYS A 51 -1.13 -38.35 -15.11
CA LYS A 51 -1.79 -37.53 -16.15
C LYS A 51 -3.30 -37.39 -15.95
N SER A 52 -3.89 -38.19 -15.08
CA SER A 52 -5.32 -38.14 -14.75
C SER A 52 -5.53 -38.44 -13.28
N ASN A 53 -6.45 -37.73 -12.64
CA ASN A 53 -6.82 -37.97 -11.24
C ASN A 53 -7.64 -39.26 -11.07
N ILE A 54 -7.68 -39.80 -9.85
CA ILE A 54 -8.64 -40.85 -9.49
C ILE A 54 -10.06 -40.28 -9.59
N SER A 55 -10.91 -40.93 -10.39
CA SER A 55 -12.34 -40.66 -10.43
C SER A 55 -13.09 -41.49 -9.38
N ASN A 56 -14.33 -41.08 -9.04
CA ASN A 56 -15.18 -41.84 -8.12
C ASN A 56 -15.44 -43.28 -8.59
N ASP A 57 -15.54 -43.51 -9.92
CA ASP A 57 -15.68 -44.86 -10.49
C ASP A 57 -14.42 -45.70 -10.28
N LEU A 58 -13.23 -45.13 -10.52
CA LEU A 58 -11.96 -45.82 -10.31
C LEU A 58 -11.73 -46.10 -8.82
N ALA A 59 -12.05 -45.17 -7.93
CA ALA A 59 -11.98 -45.38 -6.48
C ALA A 59 -12.90 -46.53 -6.03
N LYS A 60 -14.14 -46.59 -6.55
CA LYS A 60 -15.05 -47.71 -6.30
C LYS A 60 -14.47 -49.03 -6.79
N LYS A 61 -13.97 -49.09 -8.02
CA LYS A 61 -13.39 -50.31 -8.60
C LYS A 61 -12.16 -50.79 -7.83
N LEU A 62 -11.24 -49.87 -7.49
CA LEU A 62 -10.06 -50.17 -6.68
C LEU A 62 -10.44 -50.67 -5.28
N SER A 63 -11.43 -50.06 -4.64
CA SER A 63 -11.91 -50.47 -3.31
C SER A 63 -12.39 -51.92 -3.29
N VAL A 64 -13.19 -52.31 -4.30
CA VAL A 64 -13.73 -53.67 -4.44
C VAL A 64 -12.61 -54.65 -4.80
N MET A 65 -11.74 -54.30 -5.75
CA MET A 65 -10.69 -55.20 -6.25
C MET A 65 -9.62 -55.48 -5.20
N LEU A 66 -9.26 -54.49 -4.39
CA LEU A 66 -8.15 -54.58 -3.42
C LEU A 66 -8.64 -54.77 -1.98
N GLY A 67 -9.95 -54.86 -1.74
CA GLY A 67 -10.52 -55.01 -0.39
C GLY A 67 -10.26 -53.80 0.52
N THR A 68 -10.14 -52.61 -0.06
CA THR A 68 -9.90 -51.33 0.65
C THR A 68 -11.18 -50.49 0.68
N SER A 69 -11.20 -49.38 1.43
CA SER A 69 -12.33 -48.45 1.38
C SER A 69 -12.20 -47.47 0.20
N ILE A 70 -13.34 -46.96 -0.29
CA ILE A 70 -13.36 -45.87 -1.29
C ILE A 70 -12.62 -44.63 -0.78
N GLU A 71 -12.76 -44.35 0.52
CA GLU A 71 -12.13 -43.22 1.19
C GLU A 71 -10.61 -43.24 1.09
N VAL A 72 -9.97 -44.41 1.15
CA VAL A 72 -8.50 -44.52 0.99
C VAL A 72 -8.06 -43.88 -0.33
N TRP A 73 -8.70 -44.22 -1.43
CA TRP A 73 -8.33 -43.74 -2.77
C TRP A 73 -8.63 -42.26 -2.97
N LEU A 74 -9.79 -41.80 -2.48
CA LEU A 74 -10.13 -40.38 -2.55
C LEU A 74 -9.22 -39.53 -1.65
N ASN A 75 -8.82 -40.03 -0.48
CA ASN A 75 -7.90 -39.34 0.42
C ASN A 75 -6.48 -39.27 -0.16
N LEU A 76 -6.01 -40.31 -0.86
CA LEU A 76 -4.74 -40.25 -1.60
C LEU A 76 -4.77 -39.14 -2.65
N GLN A 77 -5.85 -39.03 -3.43
CA GLN A 77 -6.01 -37.96 -4.42
C GLN A 77 -6.05 -36.58 -3.77
N ASN A 78 -6.85 -36.42 -2.71
CA ASN A 78 -6.95 -35.16 -1.98
C ASN A 78 -5.60 -34.73 -1.38
N THR A 79 -4.85 -35.68 -0.81
CA THR A 79 -3.51 -35.42 -0.24
C THR A 79 -2.54 -34.96 -1.33
N TYR A 80 -2.56 -35.62 -2.49
CA TYR A 80 -1.75 -35.21 -3.63
C TYR A 80 -2.10 -33.80 -4.11
N ASP A 81 -3.39 -33.50 -4.30
CA ASP A 81 -3.85 -32.19 -4.76
C ASP A 81 -3.47 -31.08 -3.76
N GLN A 82 -3.61 -31.33 -2.46
CA GLN A 82 -3.14 -30.41 -1.41
C GLN A 82 -1.64 -30.15 -1.49
N LYS A 83 -0.82 -31.19 -1.69
CA LYS A 83 0.63 -31.04 -1.84
C LYS A 83 1.00 -30.26 -3.09
N LEU A 84 0.27 -30.42 -4.20
CA LEU A 84 0.48 -29.58 -5.40
C LEU A 84 0.20 -28.09 -5.12
N ILE A 85 -0.86 -27.78 -4.36
CA ILE A 85 -1.16 -26.41 -3.93
C ILE A 85 -0.04 -25.87 -3.03
N GLU A 86 0.46 -26.66 -2.09
CA GLU A 86 1.61 -26.28 -1.25
C GLU A 86 2.87 -25.99 -2.09
N ILE A 87 3.18 -26.84 -3.07
CA ILE A 87 4.30 -26.64 -4.01
C ILE A 87 4.11 -25.33 -4.80
N GLN A 88 2.91 -25.09 -5.33
CA GLN A 88 2.64 -23.87 -6.10
C GLN A 88 2.77 -22.63 -5.21
N LYS A 89 2.24 -22.67 -3.99
CA LYS A 89 2.37 -21.58 -3.02
C LYS A 89 3.83 -21.30 -2.68
N ALA A 90 4.66 -22.33 -2.51
CA ALA A 90 6.10 -22.17 -2.25
C ALA A 90 6.82 -21.50 -3.45
N LYS A 91 6.50 -21.92 -4.68
CA LYS A 91 7.02 -21.28 -5.91
C LYS A 91 6.59 -19.81 -6.02
N ASP A 92 5.33 -19.53 -5.70
CA ASP A 92 4.78 -18.17 -5.75
C ASP A 92 5.44 -17.26 -4.72
N ILE A 93 5.72 -17.75 -3.51
CA ILE A 93 6.45 -16.99 -2.48
C ILE A 93 7.88 -16.70 -2.94
N ASP A 94 8.57 -17.69 -3.50
CA ASP A 94 9.94 -17.51 -4.01
C ASP A 94 9.98 -16.46 -5.13
N SER A 95 8.97 -16.44 -6.01
CA SER A 95 8.85 -15.42 -7.06
C SER A 95 8.63 -13.99 -6.53
N GLN A 96 8.19 -13.85 -5.27
CA GLN A 96 7.93 -12.58 -4.60
C GLN A 96 9.08 -12.15 -3.68
N ALA A 97 10.08 -13.01 -3.48
CA ALA A 97 11.19 -12.75 -2.56
C ALA A 97 11.92 -11.45 -2.89
N GLU A 98 12.17 -11.17 -4.19
CA GLU A 98 12.82 -9.92 -4.61
C GLU A 98 11.95 -8.69 -4.31
N LEU A 99 10.64 -8.75 -4.56
CA LEU A 99 9.73 -7.64 -4.23
C LEU A 99 9.68 -7.37 -2.73
N ALA A 100 9.67 -8.41 -1.91
CA ALA A 100 9.68 -8.27 -0.45
C ALA A 100 11.00 -7.68 0.08
N LYS A 101 12.13 -7.86 -0.63
CA LYS A 101 13.41 -7.21 -0.27
C LYS A 101 13.41 -5.71 -0.57
N GLU A 102 12.64 -5.26 -1.57
CA GLU A 102 12.51 -3.85 -1.93
C GLU A 102 11.66 -3.04 -0.95
N ILE A 103 10.85 -3.71 -0.13
CA ILE A 103 10.03 -3.11 0.92
C ILE A 103 10.84 -3.07 2.22
N ASP A 104 10.91 -1.91 2.86
CA ASP A 104 11.50 -1.78 4.20
C ASP A 104 10.60 -2.44 5.25
N TYR A 105 10.81 -3.74 5.51
CA TYR A 105 9.98 -4.48 6.46
C TYR A 105 10.05 -3.90 7.88
N LYS A 106 11.21 -3.34 8.28
CA LYS A 106 11.40 -2.77 9.62
C LYS A 106 10.46 -1.59 9.86
N TYR A 107 10.21 -0.79 8.82
CA TYR A 107 9.20 0.26 8.88
C TYR A 107 7.84 -0.27 9.40
N PHE A 108 7.36 -1.39 8.88
CA PHE A 108 6.04 -1.91 9.28
C PHE A 108 6.05 -2.53 10.68
N VAL A 109 7.17 -3.11 11.11
CA VAL A 109 7.34 -3.55 12.50
C VAL A 109 7.24 -2.35 13.44
N ASP A 110 7.98 -1.28 13.16
CA ASP A 110 8.07 -0.12 14.05
C ASP A 110 6.80 0.76 14.03
N VAL A 111 6.13 0.86 12.88
CA VAL A 111 4.99 1.79 12.69
C VAL A 111 3.64 1.16 13.01
N VAL A 112 3.42 -0.09 12.60
CA VAL A 112 2.13 -0.79 12.73
C VAL A 112 2.20 -2.06 13.57
N GLY A 113 3.36 -2.39 14.15
CA GLY A 113 3.51 -3.54 15.04
C GLY A 113 3.48 -4.90 14.32
N LEU A 114 3.91 -4.99 13.05
CA LEU A 114 4.01 -6.30 12.40
C LEU A 114 4.96 -7.23 13.14
N GLU A 115 4.63 -8.52 13.16
CA GLU A 115 5.48 -9.57 13.73
C GLU A 115 6.87 -9.59 13.08
N THR A 116 7.91 -9.82 13.87
CA THR A 116 9.28 -9.93 13.35
C THR A 116 9.41 -11.18 12.47
N ALA A 117 9.78 -11.00 11.20
CA ALA A 117 9.97 -12.10 10.27
C ALA A 117 11.35 -12.75 10.42
N LYS A 118 11.39 -14.09 10.50
CA LYS A 118 12.64 -14.87 10.61
C LYS A 118 13.17 -15.31 9.25
N SER A 119 12.30 -15.38 8.25
CA SER A 119 12.62 -15.75 6.87
C SER A 119 12.00 -14.77 5.86
N ILE A 120 12.44 -14.85 4.60
CA ILE A 120 11.80 -14.08 3.50
C ILE A 120 10.35 -14.51 3.28
N ASN A 121 10.04 -15.79 3.51
CA ASN A 121 8.68 -16.33 3.40
C ASN A 121 7.76 -15.71 4.45
N ASP A 122 8.24 -15.57 5.68
CA ASP A 122 7.49 -14.89 6.74
C ASP A 122 7.22 -13.42 6.37
N LYS A 123 8.23 -12.73 5.79
CA LYS A 123 8.04 -11.35 5.32
C LYS A 123 6.93 -11.26 4.26
N VAL A 124 6.99 -12.12 3.23
CA VAL A 124 5.96 -12.14 2.17
C VAL A 124 4.59 -12.41 2.76
N ASN A 125 4.44 -13.44 3.59
CA ASN A 125 3.17 -13.79 4.22
C ASN A 125 2.62 -12.66 5.10
N ASN A 126 3.46 -12.06 5.95
CA ASN A 126 3.07 -10.99 6.85
C ASN A 126 2.65 -9.73 6.07
N LEU A 127 3.40 -9.35 5.03
CA LEU A 127 3.05 -8.22 4.16
C LEU A 127 1.76 -8.48 3.39
N CYS A 128 1.59 -9.66 2.78
CA CYS A 128 0.37 -10.03 2.07
C CYS A 128 -0.86 -9.99 2.99
N LYS A 129 -0.75 -10.56 4.20
CA LYS A 129 -1.80 -10.53 5.22
C LYS A 129 -2.13 -9.09 5.63
N PHE A 130 -1.12 -8.28 5.87
CA PHE A 130 -1.29 -6.89 6.29
C PHE A 130 -1.93 -6.03 5.20
N PHE A 131 -1.44 -6.11 3.97
CA PHE A 131 -2.01 -5.37 2.84
C PHE A 131 -3.33 -5.96 2.32
N MET A 132 -3.75 -7.13 2.85
CA MET A 132 -4.93 -7.87 2.41
C MET A 132 -4.89 -8.24 0.92
N VAL A 133 -3.73 -8.68 0.44
CA VAL A 133 -3.51 -9.11 -0.95
C VAL A 133 -3.10 -10.58 -1.01
N SER A 134 -3.47 -11.27 -2.10
CA SER A 134 -3.06 -12.68 -2.28
C SER A 134 -1.60 -12.83 -2.68
N ASN A 135 -1.01 -11.80 -3.31
CA ASN A 135 0.41 -11.71 -3.62
C ASN A 135 0.82 -10.24 -3.81
N LEU A 136 2.10 -9.92 -3.58
CA LEU A 136 2.66 -8.57 -3.70
C LEU A 136 2.69 -8.06 -5.14
N ARG A 137 2.72 -8.94 -6.15
CA ARG A 137 2.75 -8.53 -7.57
C ARG A 137 1.45 -7.84 -8.01
N ILE A 138 0.32 -8.16 -7.38
CA ILE A 138 -0.94 -7.44 -7.59
C ILE A 138 -0.77 -5.94 -7.29
N MET A 139 0.06 -5.59 -6.31
CA MET A 139 0.38 -4.20 -6.00
C MET A 139 1.23 -3.51 -7.06
N LEU A 140 1.64 -4.18 -8.15
CA LEU A 140 2.28 -3.54 -9.30
C LEU A 140 1.29 -3.26 -10.44
N GLN A 141 0.08 -3.83 -10.41
CA GLN A 141 -0.94 -3.63 -11.44
C GLN A 141 -1.51 -2.21 -11.42
N GLN A 142 -1.86 -1.64 -12.57
CA GLN A 142 -2.25 -0.24 -12.71
C GLN A 142 -3.50 0.15 -11.89
N ASP A 143 -4.44 -0.78 -11.73
CA ASP A 143 -5.75 -0.53 -11.10
C ASP A 143 -5.81 -0.84 -9.59
N PHE A 144 -4.71 -1.31 -8.98
CA PHE A 144 -4.72 -1.77 -7.58
C PHE A 144 -5.27 -0.74 -6.58
N LEU A 145 -5.07 0.56 -6.85
CA LEU A 145 -5.61 1.65 -6.04
C LEU A 145 -6.44 2.67 -6.83
N VAL A 146 -7.06 2.28 -7.96
CA VAL A 146 -7.92 3.13 -8.84
C VAL A 146 -7.27 4.45 -9.27
N ASN A 147 -6.91 4.57 -10.56
CA ASN A 147 -6.27 5.75 -11.15
C ASN A 147 -5.16 6.31 -10.25
N PHE A 148 -4.10 5.51 -10.10
CA PHE A 148 -2.86 5.93 -9.45
C PHE A 148 -2.27 7.09 -10.25
N ARG A 149 -2.44 8.32 -9.77
CA ARG A 149 -1.92 9.51 -10.43
C ARG A 149 -0.81 10.07 -9.55
N THR A 150 0.40 9.62 -9.83
CA THR A 150 1.61 10.26 -9.33
C THR A 150 1.98 11.42 -10.26
N SER A 151 2.44 12.53 -9.70
CA SER A 151 3.12 13.60 -10.46
C SER A 151 4.45 13.14 -11.10
N VAL A 152 4.86 11.90 -10.82
CA VAL A 152 6.08 11.25 -11.30
C VAL A 152 5.70 10.12 -12.25
N SER A 153 6.39 10.03 -13.39
CA SER A 153 6.57 8.78 -14.14
C SER A 153 7.37 7.81 -13.26
N CYS A 154 6.72 7.15 -12.31
CA CYS A 154 7.36 6.15 -11.48
C CYS A 154 7.67 4.91 -12.34
N ASN A 155 8.74 4.98 -13.13
CA ASN A 155 9.15 3.94 -14.06
C ASN A 155 9.86 2.75 -13.38
N ASN A 156 10.02 2.79 -12.04
CA ASN A 156 10.69 1.74 -11.27
C ASN A 156 9.69 1.04 -10.33
N GLU A 157 9.59 -0.29 -10.46
CA GLU A 157 8.75 -1.17 -9.64
C GLU A 157 8.95 -0.94 -8.13
N LYS A 158 10.19 -0.65 -7.71
CA LYS A 158 10.54 -0.32 -6.32
C LYS A 158 9.75 0.86 -5.76
N ASN A 159 9.57 1.92 -6.55
CA ASN A 159 8.83 3.10 -6.09
C ASN A 159 7.33 2.85 -6.10
N ILE A 160 6.83 2.11 -7.10
CA ILE A 160 5.43 1.72 -7.22
C ILE A 160 5.00 0.89 -6.01
N ILE A 161 5.76 -0.15 -5.65
CA ILE A 161 5.38 -1.03 -4.55
C ILE A 161 5.43 -0.30 -3.20
N ASN A 162 6.44 0.53 -2.95
CA ASN A 162 6.57 1.28 -1.70
C ASN A 162 5.52 2.40 -1.57
N SER A 163 5.21 3.12 -2.65
CA SER A 163 4.13 4.12 -2.62
C SER A 163 2.77 3.49 -2.29
N ARG A 164 2.45 2.36 -2.93
CA ARG A 164 1.20 1.62 -2.70
C ARG A 164 1.15 0.97 -1.33
N ALA A 165 2.27 0.44 -0.84
CA ALA A 165 2.38 -0.07 0.52
C ALA A 165 2.10 1.02 1.57
N TRP A 166 2.65 2.22 1.37
CA TRP A 166 2.41 3.37 2.25
C TRP A 166 0.94 3.81 2.24
N ILE A 167 0.33 3.93 1.05
CA ILE A 167 -1.09 4.30 0.91
C ILE A 167 -2.01 3.23 1.51
N GLN A 168 -1.73 1.95 1.26
CA GLN A 168 -2.49 0.84 1.84
C GLN A 168 -2.39 0.83 3.37
N THR A 169 -1.22 1.20 3.92
CA THR A 169 -1.03 1.37 5.36
C THR A 169 -1.92 2.47 5.90
N ALA A 170 -1.96 3.63 5.24
CA ALA A 170 -2.84 4.73 5.62
C ALA A 170 -4.32 4.32 5.58
N MET A 171 -4.72 3.60 4.53
CA MET A 171 -6.07 3.05 4.39
C MET A 171 -6.41 2.08 5.53
N ASN A 172 -5.51 1.17 5.89
CA ASN A 172 -5.74 0.22 6.97
C ASN A 172 -5.92 0.93 8.33
N ILE A 173 -5.07 1.90 8.64
CA ILE A 173 -5.18 2.70 9.89
C ILE A 173 -6.45 3.52 9.89
N SER A 174 -6.82 4.11 8.75
CA SER A 174 -8.00 4.97 8.63
C SER A 174 -9.30 4.26 9.01
N LYS A 175 -9.37 2.92 8.88
CA LYS A 175 -10.54 2.13 9.25
C LYS A 175 -10.92 2.29 10.73
N ASN A 176 -9.93 2.49 11.60
CA ASN A 176 -10.09 2.67 13.04
C ASN A 176 -10.35 4.13 13.44
N ILE A 177 -10.52 5.04 12.47
CA ILE A 177 -10.85 6.46 12.72
C ILE A 177 -12.31 6.68 12.37
N ASP A 178 -13.12 6.96 13.39
CA ASP A 178 -14.52 7.32 13.23
C ASP A 178 -14.65 8.76 12.70
N THR A 179 -15.50 8.95 11.70
CA THR A 179 -15.75 10.25 11.07
C THR A 179 -17.24 10.44 10.80
N LYS A 180 -17.70 11.69 10.77
CA LYS A 180 -19.04 12.04 10.27
C LYS A 180 -19.11 11.90 8.74
N PRO A 181 -20.30 12.04 8.11
CA PRO A 181 -20.40 12.16 6.66
C PRO A 181 -19.66 13.40 6.14
N TYR A 182 -19.03 13.26 4.97
CA TYR A 182 -18.23 14.34 4.39
C TYR A 182 -19.04 15.62 4.16
N ASN A 183 -18.49 16.76 4.58
CA ASN A 183 -19.11 18.07 4.40
C ASN A 183 -18.10 19.13 3.95
N ALA A 184 -18.13 19.46 2.66
CA ALA A 184 -17.24 20.45 2.06
C ALA A 184 -17.47 21.89 2.56
N ALA A 185 -18.70 22.25 2.92
CA ALA A 185 -19.00 23.58 3.45
C ALA A 185 -18.38 23.75 4.85
N MET A 186 -18.56 22.74 5.70
CA MET A 186 -17.96 22.69 7.03
C MET A 186 -16.43 22.72 6.97
N LEU A 187 -15.82 21.95 6.04
CA LEU A 187 -14.37 22.01 5.83
C LEU A 187 -13.90 23.43 5.50
N LYS A 188 -14.61 24.13 4.61
CA LYS A 188 -14.32 25.53 4.24
C LYS A 188 -14.44 26.48 5.43
N GLU A 189 -15.44 26.29 6.28
CA GLU A 189 -15.63 27.08 7.51
C GLU A 189 -14.49 26.89 8.51
N TYR A 190 -13.89 25.70 8.58
CA TYR A 190 -12.75 25.42 9.45
C TYR A 190 -11.38 25.84 8.88
N LEU A 191 -11.27 26.17 7.59
CA LEU A 191 -9.99 26.56 6.99
C LEU A 191 -9.30 27.75 7.69
N PRO A 192 -10.01 28.82 8.11
CA PRO A 192 -9.40 29.90 8.89
C PRO A 192 -8.84 29.42 10.24
N GLU A 193 -9.56 28.51 10.91
CA GLU A 193 -9.10 27.92 12.17
C GLU A 193 -7.82 27.11 11.93
N LEU A 194 -7.80 26.23 10.92
CA LEU A 194 -6.62 25.44 10.52
C LEU A 194 -5.41 26.34 10.19
N ARG A 195 -5.62 27.43 9.45
CA ARG A 195 -4.55 28.39 9.11
C ARG A 195 -3.97 29.06 10.36
N SER A 196 -4.83 29.41 11.33
CA SER A 196 -4.40 30.01 12.60
C SER A 196 -3.56 29.06 13.47
N MET A 197 -3.63 27.75 13.22
CA MET A 197 -2.85 26.76 13.98
C MET A 197 -1.38 26.72 13.59
N THR A 198 -0.98 27.38 12.50
CA THR A 198 0.43 27.42 12.04
C THR A 198 1.40 27.92 13.10
N VAL A 199 0.97 28.83 13.98
CA VAL A 199 1.76 29.38 15.09
C VAL A 199 1.68 28.54 16.38
N LYS A 200 0.87 27.48 16.41
CA LYS A 200 0.72 26.60 17.58
C LYS A 200 1.71 25.45 17.50
N LYS A 201 2.03 24.86 18.66
CA LYS A 201 2.88 23.66 18.73
C LYS A 201 2.12 22.39 18.34
N PRO A 202 2.81 21.34 17.84
CA PRO A 202 2.20 20.07 17.44
C PRO A 202 1.27 19.43 18.48
N GLU A 203 1.61 19.51 19.76
CA GLU A 203 0.80 18.93 20.84
C GLU A 203 -0.56 19.61 21.00
N LYS A 204 -0.69 20.84 20.49
CA LYS A 204 -1.94 21.61 20.52
C LYS A 204 -2.72 21.53 19.22
N PHE A 205 -2.05 21.64 18.06
CA PHE A 205 -2.78 21.63 16.79
C PHE A 205 -3.17 20.23 16.33
N LEU A 206 -2.36 19.19 16.58
CA LEU A 206 -2.64 17.85 16.04
C LEU A 206 -3.96 17.25 16.58
N PRO A 207 -4.26 17.32 17.90
CA PRO A 207 -5.55 16.81 18.39
C PRO A 207 -6.73 17.55 17.79
N ARG A 208 -6.68 18.89 17.80
CA ARG A 208 -7.75 19.74 17.26
C ARG A 208 -7.94 19.56 15.76
N MET A 209 -6.86 19.40 15.01
CA MET A 209 -6.89 19.12 13.58
C MET A 209 -7.56 17.77 13.28
N ARG A 210 -7.29 16.73 14.08
CA ARG A 210 -7.98 15.43 13.96
C ARG A 210 -9.48 15.56 14.21
N GLU A 211 -9.88 16.31 15.23
CA GLU A 211 -11.30 16.59 15.51
C GLU A 211 -11.99 17.27 14.33
N ILE A 212 -11.41 18.37 13.83
CA ILE A 212 -11.94 19.12 12.68
C ILE A 212 -12.11 18.20 11.48
N PHE A 213 -11.08 17.42 11.14
CA PHE A 213 -11.15 16.52 9.99
C PHE A 213 -12.19 15.42 10.19
N ALA A 214 -12.26 14.81 11.38
CA ALA A 214 -13.28 13.80 11.68
C ALA A 214 -14.71 14.36 11.58
N ASP A 215 -14.93 15.59 12.04
CA ASP A 215 -16.20 16.30 11.90
C ASP A 215 -16.57 16.60 10.45
N CYS A 216 -15.57 16.82 9.59
CA CYS A 216 -15.75 17.06 8.16
C CYS A 216 -15.83 15.77 7.32
N GLY A 217 -15.78 14.59 7.94
CA GLY A 217 -15.78 13.29 7.25
C GLY A 217 -14.45 12.87 6.62
N ILE A 218 -13.35 13.35 7.19
CA ILE A 218 -11.98 13.11 6.73
C ILE A 218 -11.22 12.33 7.82
N ALA A 219 -10.82 11.11 7.50
CA ALA A 219 -9.93 10.30 8.32
C ALA A 219 -8.49 10.77 8.10
N PHE A 220 -7.99 11.63 8.99
CA PHE A 220 -6.64 12.16 8.93
C PHE A 220 -5.60 11.19 9.51
N VAL A 221 -4.69 10.73 8.66
CA VAL A 221 -3.62 9.78 9.02
C VAL A 221 -2.26 10.43 8.81
N LEU A 222 -1.45 10.49 9.87
CA LEU A 222 -0.07 10.92 9.76
C LEU A 222 0.83 9.69 9.90
N LEU A 223 1.64 9.39 8.89
CA LEU A 223 2.52 8.22 8.85
C LEU A 223 4.00 8.63 8.79
N PRO A 224 4.93 7.80 9.25
CA PRO A 224 6.33 8.04 8.97
C PRO A 224 6.63 7.89 7.48
N HIS A 225 7.69 8.54 7.00
CA HIS A 225 8.17 8.37 5.63
C HIS A 225 8.62 6.93 5.40
N LEU A 226 8.05 6.30 4.37
CA LEU A 226 8.55 5.01 3.88
C LEU A 226 9.59 5.26 2.78
N LYS A 227 10.78 4.67 2.93
CA LYS A 227 11.87 4.79 1.95
C LYS A 227 11.40 4.37 0.56
N ASN A 228 11.82 5.10 -0.47
CA ASN A 228 11.48 4.88 -1.88
C ASN A 228 9.97 5.00 -2.22
N SER A 229 9.10 5.38 -1.28
CA SER A 229 7.69 5.62 -1.62
C SER A 229 7.52 6.82 -2.55
N GLY A 230 8.34 7.87 -2.39
CA GLY A 230 8.19 9.12 -3.13
C GLY A 230 6.93 9.94 -2.77
N VAL A 231 6.07 9.42 -1.89
CA VAL A 231 4.79 10.02 -1.48
C VAL A 231 5.02 10.98 -0.32
N ASN A 232 4.49 12.20 -0.41
CA ASN A 232 4.45 13.20 0.68
C ASN A 232 3.08 13.25 1.36
N GLY A 233 2.03 13.12 0.58
CA GLY A 233 0.66 13.02 1.03
C GLY A 233 -0.18 12.25 0.02
N ALA A 234 -1.34 11.79 0.47
CA ALA A 234 -2.30 11.15 -0.39
C ALA A 234 -3.73 11.44 0.06
N VAL A 235 -4.61 11.67 -0.91
CA VAL A 235 -6.05 11.77 -0.70
C VAL A 235 -6.74 10.63 -1.44
N LYS A 236 -7.56 9.87 -0.72
CA LYS A 236 -8.35 8.78 -1.28
C LYS A 236 -9.77 8.79 -0.71
N TRP A 237 -10.75 8.75 -1.60
CA TRP A 237 -12.15 8.54 -1.25
C TRP A 237 -12.39 7.05 -1.01
N VAL A 238 -12.94 6.70 0.14
CA VAL A 238 -13.30 5.31 0.49
C VAL A 238 -14.75 5.04 0.08
N THR A 239 -15.61 6.01 0.34
CA THR A 239 -17.02 6.08 -0.08
C THR A 239 -17.30 7.51 -0.55
N GLU A 240 -18.50 7.78 -1.05
CA GLU A 240 -18.90 9.14 -1.44
C GLU A 240 -18.89 10.13 -0.26
N ASP A 241 -19.03 9.63 0.96
CA ASP A 241 -19.11 10.43 2.19
C ASP A 241 -17.91 10.25 3.15
N ARG A 242 -16.86 9.52 2.75
CA ARG A 242 -15.68 9.30 3.61
C ARG A 242 -14.38 9.42 2.84
N VAL A 243 -13.50 10.30 3.33
CA VAL A 243 -12.20 10.59 2.71
C VAL A 243 -11.08 10.21 3.65
N VAL A 244 -9.99 9.66 3.11
CA VAL A 244 -8.72 9.49 3.82
C VAL A 244 -7.77 10.57 3.33
N LEU A 245 -7.28 11.39 4.25
CA LEU A 245 -6.18 12.34 4.01
C LEU A 245 -4.97 11.84 4.78
N ALA A 246 -3.97 11.38 4.05
CA ALA A 246 -2.74 10.84 4.61
C ALA A 246 -1.56 11.78 4.34
N MET A 247 -0.68 11.98 5.31
CA MET A 247 0.55 12.75 5.15
C MET A 247 1.73 12.05 5.79
N ASN A 248 2.93 12.26 5.24
CA ASN A 248 4.15 11.71 5.80
C ASN A 248 4.89 12.70 6.74
N ASN A 249 5.91 12.21 7.44
CA ASN A 249 6.79 13.04 8.28
C ASN A 249 8.18 13.32 7.68
N ARG A 250 8.38 13.11 6.37
CA ARG A 250 9.70 13.16 5.73
C ARG A 250 10.37 14.52 5.94
N VAL A 251 9.59 15.59 5.81
CA VAL A 251 10.06 16.93 6.06
C VAL A 251 9.02 17.71 6.86
N LEU A 252 9.16 17.63 8.18
CA LEU A 252 8.34 18.32 9.16
C LEU A 252 8.79 19.77 9.42
N ASP A 253 9.47 20.40 8.45
CA ASP A 253 9.66 21.84 8.49
C ASP A 253 8.27 22.50 8.39
N ALA A 254 7.99 23.49 9.24
CA ALA A 254 6.67 24.09 9.34
C ALA A 254 6.12 24.57 7.99
N ASP A 255 6.96 25.16 7.14
CA ASP A 255 6.60 25.57 5.78
C ASP A 255 6.07 24.42 4.93
N LYS A 256 6.80 23.31 4.88
CA LYS A 256 6.46 22.17 4.01
C LYS A 256 5.26 21.41 4.56
N PHE A 257 5.18 21.22 5.88
CA PHE A 257 4.04 20.55 6.51
C PHE A 257 2.74 21.28 6.20
N TRP A 258 2.68 22.60 6.46
CA TRP A 258 1.45 23.37 6.25
C TRP A 258 1.12 23.53 4.76
N PHE A 259 2.12 23.72 3.90
CA PHE A 259 1.91 23.75 2.45
C PHE A 259 1.29 22.44 1.95
N SER A 260 1.90 21.29 2.28
CA SER A 260 1.38 19.99 1.88
C SER A 260 -0.01 19.74 2.45
N LEU A 261 -0.30 20.14 3.69
CA LEU A 261 -1.63 19.98 4.27
C LEU A 261 -2.70 20.74 3.47
N PHE A 262 -2.48 22.01 3.16
CA PHE A 262 -3.45 22.81 2.40
C PHE A 262 -3.57 22.34 0.95
N HIS A 263 -2.48 21.82 0.36
CA HIS A 263 -2.50 21.17 -0.95
C HIS A 263 -3.41 19.92 -0.92
N GLU A 264 -3.24 19.02 0.06
CA GLU A 264 -4.11 17.83 0.20
C GLU A 264 -5.57 18.22 0.50
N ILE A 265 -5.81 19.24 1.33
CA ILE A 265 -7.16 19.78 1.56
C ILE A 265 -7.82 20.20 0.25
N LYS A 266 -7.07 20.80 -0.68
CA LYS A 266 -7.62 21.17 -1.98
C LYS A 266 -8.03 19.95 -2.80
N HIS A 267 -7.25 18.87 -2.77
CA HIS A 267 -7.65 17.60 -3.41
C HIS A 267 -8.91 17.00 -2.80
N VAL A 268 -9.09 17.13 -1.48
CA VAL A 268 -10.38 16.77 -0.84
C VAL A 268 -11.51 17.64 -1.39
N LEU A 269 -11.31 18.96 -1.49
CA LEU A 269 -12.33 19.88 -2.02
C LEU A 269 -12.64 19.68 -3.51
N GLN A 270 -11.75 19.06 -4.29
CA GLN A 270 -11.98 18.71 -5.70
C GLN A 270 -12.90 17.49 -5.90
N GLN A 271 -13.17 16.71 -4.84
CA GLN A 271 -14.15 15.60 -4.80
C GLN A 271 -14.05 14.57 -5.95
N LYS A 272 -12.83 14.16 -6.32
CA LYS A 272 -12.66 13.10 -7.34
C LYS A 272 -12.65 11.72 -6.69
N ILE A 273 -13.85 11.15 -6.55
CA ILE A 273 -14.11 9.87 -5.86
C ILE A 273 -13.36 8.67 -6.49
N LYS A 274 -13.12 8.69 -7.80
CA LYS A 274 -12.43 7.60 -8.54
C LYS A 274 -10.93 7.85 -8.75
N THR A 275 -10.29 8.66 -7.91
CA THR A 275 -8.89 9.02 -8.10
C THR A 275 -8.17 9.14 -6.76
N VAL A 276 -6.97 8.57 -6.69
CA VAL A 276 -6.05 8.77 -5.57
C VAL A 276 -5.04 9.83 -5.99
N PHE A 277 -5.02 10.94 -5.27
CA PHE A 277 -4.01 11.98 -5.44
C PHE A 277 -2.79 11.64 -4.59
N ILE A 278 -1.60 11.82 -5.15
CA ILE A 278 -0.33 11.53 -4.48
C ILE A 278 0.63 12.69 -4.76
N SER A 279 0.87 13.51 -3.74
CA SER A 279 1.88 14.55 -3.84
C SER A 279 3.28 13.94 -3.72
N SER A 280 4.21 14.30 -4.61
CA SER A 280 5.59 13.77 -4.66
C SER A 280 6.62 14.90 -4.75
N THR A 281 7.83 14.71 -4.21
CA THR A 281 8.93 15.70 -4.31
C THR A 281 9.74 15.53 -5.61
N VAL A 282 9.19 15.87 -6.78
CA VAL A 282 10.01 16.25 -7.97
C VAL A 282 9.14 16.97 -9.00
N GLU A 283 9.65 18.08 -9.55
CA GLU A 283 9.13 18.80 -10.72
C GLU A 283 9.41 18.03 -12.02
N GLU A 284 8.64 16.99 -12.36
CA GLU A 284 8.67 16.42 -13.72
C GLU A 284 7.28 15.97 -14.16
N MET A 285 6.44 16.94 -14.54
CA MET A 285 5.09 16.67 -15.04
C MET A 285 5.07 16.53 -16.56
N LYS A 286 4.56 15.40 -17.06
CA LYS A 286 3.96 15.30 -18.40
C LYS A 286 2.53 14.73 -18.31
N ASP A 287 1.62 15.43 -18.99
CA ASP A 287 0.23 15.14 -19.33
C ASP A 287 -0.95 15.64 -18.47
N PHE A 288 -1.92 16.22 -19.21
CA PHE A 288 -3.35 16.59 -19.05
C PHE A 288 -3.98 16.93 -17.67
N ASN A 289 -3.43 16.53 -16.52
CA ASN A 289 -3.96 16.85 -15.16
C ASN A 289 -3.17 17.93 -14.42
N ASN A 290 -2.16 18.55 -15.05
CA ASN A 290 -1.37 19.64 -14.49
C ASN A 290 -2.25 20.73 -13.85
N ASN A 291 -3.43 21.00 -14.41
CA ASN A 291 -4.34 22.00 -13.90
C ASN A 291 -4.84 21.75 -12.46
N LEU A 292 -5.07 20.49 -12.06
CA LEU A 292 -5.57 20.19 -10.70
C LEU A 292 -4.46 20.33 -9.65
N GLU A 293 -3.25 19.91 -9.98
CA GLU A 293 -2.05 20.07 -9.14
C GLU A 293 -1.67 21.55 -9.04
N ILE A 294 -1.64 22.28 -10.16
CA ILE A 294 -1.45 23.75 -10.18
C ILE A 294 -2.52 24.44 -9.33
N GLU A 295 -3.78 24.00 -9.41
CA GLU A 295 -4.85 24.56 -8.59
C GLU A 295 -4.63 24.27 -7.09
N ALA A 296 -4.15 23.09 -6.74
CA ALA A 296 -3.80 22.70 -5.37
C ALA A 296 -2.62 23.50 -4.82
N ASP A 297 -1.55 23.64 -5.59
CA ASP A 297 -0.38 24.44 -5.24
C ASP A 297 -0.75 25.91 -5.07
N ARG A 298 -1.48 26.48 -6.03
CA ARG A 298 -1.95 27.87 -5.95
C ARG A 298 -2.85 28.07 -4.74
N PHE A 299 -3.78 27.15 -4.48
CA PHE A 299 -4.64 27.22 -3.30
C PHE A 299 -3.83 27.22 -2.01
N ALA A 300 -2.85 26.33 -1.87
CA ALA A 300 -2.01 26.27 -0.68
C ALA A 300 -1.20 27.56 -0.48
N MET A 301 -0.58 28.10 -1.54
CA MET A 301 0.16 29.36 -1.50
C MET A 301 -0.71 30.54 -1.08
N ASP A 302 -1.83 30.72 -1.77
CA ASP A 302 -2.69 31.89 -1.61
C ASP A 302 -3.50 31.84 -0.32
N TYR A 303 -3.87 30.65 0.16
CA TYR A 303 -4.60 30.52 1.42
C TYR A 303 -3.70 30.77 2.63
N LEU A 304 -2.48 30.24 2.62
CA LEU A 304 -1.51 30.49 3.70
C LEU A 304 -1.08 31.96 3.72
N ILE A 305 -0.75 32.52 2.56
CA ILE A 305 -0.33 33.92 2.41
C ILE A 305 -1.22 34.58 1.35
N PRO A 306 -2.25 35.33 1.78
CA PRO A 306 -3.17 36.01 0.86
C PRO A 306 -2.42 36.91 -0.14
N PRO A 307 -2.78 36.89 -1.44
CA PRO A 307 -2.09 37.68 -2.46
C PRO A 307 -2.01 39.18 -2.13
N LYS A 308 -3.10 39.74 -1.57
CA LYS A 308 -3.15 41.15 -1.15
C LYS A 308 -2.14 41.49 -0.07
N ASP A 309 -1.87 40.57 0.85
CA ASP A 309 -0.88 40.78 1.91
C ASP A 309 0.53 40.51 1.39
N TYR A 310 0.69 39.52 0.50
CA TYR A 310 1.95 39.25 -0.17
C TYR A 310 2.45 40.44 -1.00
N GLU A 311 1.56 41.12 -1.72
CA GLU A 311 1.87 42.35 -2.45
C GLU A 311 2.36 43.48 -1.53
N LYS A 312 1.80 43.60 -0.32
CA LYS A 312 2.25 44.61 0.67
C LYS A 312 3.66 44.33 1.18
N LEU A 313 4.02 43.06 1.35
CA LEU A 313 5.38 42.67 1.74
C LEU A 313 6.42 43.13 0.71
N ASN A 314 6.04 43.17 -0.57
CA ASN A 314 6.89 43.55 -1.70
C ASN A 314 8.32 42.96 -1.59
N PRO A 315 8.43 41.63 -1.48
CA PRO A 315 9.69 40.99 -1.08
C PRO A 315 10.77 41.18 -2.13
N THR A 316 11.98 41.49 -1.67
CA THR A 316 13.19 41.56 -2.50
C THR A 316 14.22 40.54 -2.04
N ARG A 317 15.30 40.35 -2.81
CA ARG A 317 16.46 39.54 -2.38
C ARG A 317 17.09 40.00 -1.06
N TYR A 318 16.82 41.24 -0.64
CA TYR A 318 17.32 41.86 0.58
C TYR A 318 16.37 41.75 1.77
N THR A 319 15.17 41.17 1.59
CA THR A 319 14.22 40.95 2.69
C THR A 319 14.93 40.27 3.86
N SER A 320 14.86 40.89 5.04
CA SER A 320 15.55 40.45 6.23
C SER A 320 14.72 39.45 7.03
N ASP A 321 15.37 38.70 7.91
CA ASP A 321 14.70 37.77 8.82
C ASP A 321 13.71 38.51 9.75
N ASN A 322 13.94 39.80 10.04
CA ASN A 322 13.03 40.60 10.85
C ASN A 322 11.79 41.03 10.06
N ASP A 323 11.95 41.45 8.80
CA ASP A 323 10.81 41.79 7.92
C ASP A 323 9.87 40.59 7.77
N ILE A 324 10.43 39.40 7.59
CA ILE A 324 9.68 38.14 7.52
C ILE A 324 8.91 37.87 8.81
N LYS A 325 9.54 38.08 9.98
CA LYS A 325 8.89 37.86 11.28
C LYS A 325 7.76 38.86 11.54
N GLU A 326 7.99 40.13 11.23
CA GLU A 326 6.99 41.19 11.40
C GLU A 326 5.78 40.95 10.51
N PHE A 327 6.01 40.66 9.24
CA PHE A 327 4.95 40.32 8.30
C PHE A 327 4.17 39.06 8.73
N ALA A 328 4.88 37.99 9.09
CA ALA A 328 4.23 36.75 9.54
C ALA A 328 3.36 36.98 10.80
N LYS A 329 3.80 37.85 11.70
CA LYS A 329 3.05 38.26 12.89
C LYS A 329 1.81 39.07 12.51
N GLU A 330 1.91 39.97 11.53
CA GLU A 330 0.79 40.77 11.03
C GLU A 330 -0.34 39.90 10.46
N ILE A 331 0.01 38.92 9.63
CA ILE A 331 -0.97 38.03 8.97
C ILE A 331 -1.33 36.78 9.79
N GLY A 332 -0.72 36.61 10.97
CA GLY A 332 -1.01 35.55 11.94
C GLY A 332 -0.57 34.15 11.52
N ILE A 333 0.60 34.00 10.89
CA ILE A 333 1.15 32.69 10.50
C ILE A 333 2.58 32.47 10.99
N HIS A 334 3.05 31.22 10.91
CA HIS A 334 4.43 30.89 11.26
C HIS A 334 5.43 31.55 10.28
N PRO A 335 6.48 32.24 10.77
CA PRO A 335 7.45 32.94 9.91
C PRO A 335 8.21 32.02 8.96
N GLY A 336 8.37 30.75 9.35
CA GLY A 336 8.94 29.71 8.48
C GLY A 336 8.15 29.54 7.17
N ILE A 337 6.82 29.68 7.18
CA ILE A 337 5.98 29.52 5.98
C ILE A 337 6.26 30.64 4.97
N VAL A 338 6.39 31.88 5.44
CA VAL A 338 6.77 33.03 4.60
C VAL A 338 8.17 32.81 4.03
N ALA A 339 9.14 32.44 4.88
CA ALA A 339 10.49 32.15 4.42
C ALA A 339 10.53 31.01 3.37
N GLY A 340 9.74 29.96 3.58
CA GLY A 340 9.61 28.83 2.66
C GLY A 340 9.08 29.25 1.28
N ARG A 341 8.04 30.10 1.23
CA ARG A 341 7.52 30.64 -0.03
C ARG A 341 8.57 31.47 -0.77
N LEU A 342 9.26 32.39 -0.08
CA LEU A 342 10.29 33.23 -0.69
C LEU A 342 11.47 32.43 -1.23
N GLN A 343 11.81 31.31 -0.58
CA GLN A 343 12.84 30.38 -1.06
C GLN A 343 12.38 29.60 -2.29
N HIS A 344 11.16 29.09 -2.26
CA HIS A 344 10.56 28.35 -3.37
C HIS A 344 10.46 29.21 -4.64
N GLU A 345 10.05 30.47 -4.50
CA GLU A 345 9.97 31.45 -5.61
C GLU A 345 11.35 31.99 -6.04
N GLY A 346 12.45 31.57 -5.38
CA GLY A 346 13.81 31.98 -5.73
C GLY A 346 14.15 33.44 -5.39
N ILE A 347 13.32 34.12 -4.61
CA ILE A 347 13.52 35.52 -4.20
C ILE A 347 14.68 35.61 -3.22
N ILE A 348 14.76 34.68 -2.27
CA ILE A 348 15.87 34.56 -1.32
C ILE A 348 16.57 33.20 -1.48
N ALA A 349 17.87 33.15 -1.18
CA ALA A 349 18.64 31.92 -1.29
C ALA A 349 18.18 30.83 -0.32
N GLN A 350 18.26 29.57 -0.74
CA GLN A 350 17.84 28.37 0.01
C GLN A 350 18.55 28.19 1.37
N ASN A 351 19.75 28.76 1.52
CA ASN A 351 20.54 28.72 2.75
C ASN A 351 20.20 29.83 3.76
N ARG A 352 19.40 30.84 3.38
CA ARG A 352 18.95 31.90 4.29
C ARG A 352 17.79 31.43 5.17
N CYS A 353 17.47 32.16 6.23
CA CYS A 353 16.27 31.96 7.06
C CYS A 353 16.10 30.55 7.66
N SER A 354 17.15 29.73 7.72
CA SER A 354 17.08 28.36 8.27
C SER A 354 16.59 28.33 9.72
N LYS A 355 16.94 29.37 10.50
CA LYS A 355 16.49 29.56 11.88
C LYS A 355 15.00 29.87 12.03
N LEU A 356 14.31 30.29 10.96
CA LEU A 356 12.88 30.58 10.97
C LEU A 356 12.03 29.34 10.68
N LYS A 357 12.63 28.28 10.14
CA LYS A 357 11.95 27.04 9.81
C LYS A 357 11.99 26.11 11.03
N GLU A 358 10.95 26.17 11.83
CA GLU A 358 10.76 25.25 12.94
C GLU A 358 10.57 23.84 12.38
N LYS A 359 11.35 22.89 12.89
CA LYS A 359 11.23 21.47 12.54
C LYS A 359 10.40 20.78 13.61
N TYR A 360 9.22 20.28 13.25
CA TYR A 360 8.38 19.58 14.22
C TYR A 360 8.94 18.20 14.56
N VAL A 361 8.74 17.80 15.82
CA VAL A 361 9.00 16.44 16.30
C VAL A 361 7.66 15.82 16.64
N ILE A 362 7.10 15.03 15.72
CA ILE A 362 5.83 14.35 15.93
C ILE A 362 6.10 12.89 16.22
N LYS A 363 5.74 12.43 17.43
CA LYS A 363 5.75 10.99 17.74
C LYS A 363 4.58 10.34 17.00
N ILE A 364 4.88 9.48 16.04
CA ILE A 364 3.89 8.73 15.29
C ILE A 364 4.03 7.27 15.68
N GLN A 365 3.05 6.76 16.42
CA GLN A 365 2.90 5.34 16.69
C GLN A 365 1.43 4.99 16.45
N HIS A 366 1.19 4.07 15.52
CA HIS A 366 -0.12 3.49 15.29
C HIS A 366 -0.01 2.03 15.71
N ILE A 367 -0.02 1.79 17.02
CA ILE A 367 -0.06 0.42 17.53
C ILE A 367 -1.48 -0.08 17.22
N ALA A 368 -1.56 -1.07 16.31
CA ALA A 368 -2.80 -1.74 15.95
C ALA A 368 -3.32 -2.62 17.08
#